data_AF-A0A946EUL4-F1
#
_entry.id   AF-A0A946EUL4-F1
#
_cell.length_a   1.000
_cell.length_b   1.000
_cell.length_c   1.000
_cell.angle_alpha   90.00
_cell.angle_beta   90.00
_cell.angle_gamma   90.00
#
_symmetry.space_group_name_H-M   'P 1'
#
loop_
_entity.id
_entity.type
_entity.pdbx_description
1 polymer ?
#
loop_
_entity_poly.entity_id
_entity_poly.type
_entity_poly.pdbx_seq_one_letter_code
_entity_poly.pdbx_strand_id
1 'polypeptide(L)'
;MPAGRHIPATEPGAFTPKPAQLPPPNTTGVIGWMRQNLFNSLLNSVLTFVVLFGIYLAAVPLYHWGIGEAVWEAASRRECLDRSPGGACWAGVLDWSTRFIYGRYP
;
A
#
# COMPACT_ATOMS: atom_id res chain seq x y z
N MET A 1 37.35 -61.91 15.55
CA MET A 1 36.98 -60.48 15.52
C MET A 1 37.80 -59.80 14.43
N PRO A 2 37.25 -59.55 13.22
CA PRO A 2 37.97 -58.79 12.21
C PRO A 2 37.83 -57.29 12.47
N ALA A 3 38.95 -56.59 12.30
CA ALA A 3 39.10 -55.16 12.43
C ALA A 3 38.18 -54.38 11.47
N GLY A 4 37.50 -53.36 12.00
CA GLY A 4 36.68 -52.44 11.24
C GLY A 4 37.52 -51.69 10.20
N ARG A 5 37.15 -51.89 8.93
CA ARG A 5 37.80 -51.33 7.75
C ARG A 5 37.52 -49.82 7.70
N HIS A 6 38.57 -49.00 7.85
CA HIS A 6 38.50 -47.56 7.56
C HIS A 6 38.25 -47.37 6.06
N ILE A 7 37.13 -46.75 5.71
CA ILE A 7 36.82 -46.34 4.33
C ILE A 7 37.33 -44.90 4.16
N PRO A 8 38.31 -44.63 3.26
CA PRO A 8 38.73 -43.27 2.96
C PRO A 8 37.64 -42.54 2.16
N ALA A 9 37.29 -41.34 2.62
CA ALA A 9 36.21 -40.50 2.10
C ALA A 9 36.56 -39.81 0.78
N THR A 10 36.70 -40.57 -0.30
CA THR A 10 36.80 -40.02 -1.66
C THR A 10 36.01 -40.90 -2.63
N GLU A 11 34.68 -40.77 -2.59
CA GLU A 11 33.80 -41.25 -3.65
C GLU A 11 33.69 -40.17 -4.74
N PRO A 12 34.07 -40.44 -6.00
CA PRO A 12 33.90 -39.51 -7.11
C PRO A 12 32.42 -39.40 -7.46
N GLY A 13 31.75 -38.44 -6.83
CA GLY A 13 30.31 -38.23 -6.89
C GLY A 13 29.74 -37.42 -5.72
N ALA A 14 30.55 -37.14 -4.70
CA ALA A 14 30.14 -36.30 -3.58
C ALA A 14 29.80 -34.86 -4.03
N PHE A 15 28.49 -34.54 -4.04
CA PHE A 15 28.00 -33.18 -4.26
C PHE A 15 28.49 -32.28 -3.13
N THR A 16 29.36 -31.32 -3.46
CA THR A 16 29.76 -30.27 -2.52
C THR A 16 28.74 -29.14 -2.62
N PRO A 17 27.84 -28.94 -1.64
CA PRO A 17 26.95 -27.79 -1.66
C PRO A 17 27.74 -26.49 -1.67
N LYS A 18 27.44 -25.62 -2.65
CA LYS A 18 27.96 -24.25 -2.69
C LYS A 18 27.50 -23.52 -1.42
N PRO A 19 28.37 -22.75 -0.74
CA PRO A 19 27.97 -21.98 0.42
C PRO A 19 26.81 -21.02 0.10
N ALA A 20 25.89 -20.88 1.05
CA ALA A 20 24.73 -20.00 0.92
C ALA A 20 25.21 -18.54 0.71
N GLN A 21 24.83 -17.97 -0.43
CA GLN A 21 25.10 -16.57 -0.75
C GLN A 21 23.87 -15.74 -0.35
N LEU A 22 24.08 -14.53 0.17
CA LEU A 22 22.96 -13.62 0.36
C LEU A 22 22.30 -13.34 -1.00
N PRO A 23 20.97 -13.29 -1.06
CA PRO A 23 20.28 -12.86 -2.27
C PRO A 23 20.76 -11.45 -2.65
N PRO A 24 20.85 -11.12 -3.95
CA PRO A 24 21.25 -9.80 -4.39
C PRO A 24 20.45 -8.72 -3.65
N PRO A 25 21.09 -7.64 -3.17
CA PRO A 25 20.45 -6.65 -2.29
C PRO A 25 19.24 -5.93 -2.92
N ASN A 26 19.01 -6.09 -4.24
CA ASN A 26 17.90 -5.49 -4.99
C ASN A 26 16.80 -6.49 -5.39
N THR A 27 16.85 -7.74 -4.93
CA THR A 27 15.84 -8.77 -5.25
C THR A 27 14.95 -9.12 -4.07
N THR A 28 15.23 -8.60 -2.87
CA THR A 28 14.46 -8.84 -1.65
C THR A 28 13.90 -7.55 -1.06
N GLY A 29 12.86 -7.67 -0.24
CA GLY A 29 12.21 -6.53 0.42
C GLY A 29 11.28 -5.71 -0.50
N VAL A 30 10.78 -4.59 0.03
CA VAL A 30 9.78 -3.73 -0.64
C VAL A 30 10.31 -3.17 -1.98
N ILE A 31 11.59 -2.79 -2.02
CA ILE A 31 12.21 -2.23 -3.23
C ILE A 31 12.33 -3.29 -4.33
N GLY A 32 12.75 -4.52 -3.98
CA GLY A 32 12.79 -5.64 -4.92
C GLY A 32 11.39 -5.98 -5.44
N TRP A 33 10.38 -5.99 -4.57
CA TRP A 33 8.99 -6.22 -4.95
C TRP A 33 8.47 -5.14 -5.91
N MET A 34 8.69 -3.85 -5.63
CA MET A 34 8.24 -2.77 -6.52
C MET A 34 8.86 -2.88 -7.91
N ARG A 35 10.15 -3.20 -8.01
CA ARG A 35 10.81 -3.40 -9.30
C ARG A 35 10.23 -4.57 -10.09
N GLN A 36 9.96 -5.69 -9.42
CA GLN A 36 9.42 -6.90 -10.05
C GLN A 36 7.94 -6.77 -10.45
N ASN A 37 7.16 -5.92 -9.77
CA ASN A 37 5.70 -5.83 -9.99
C ASN A 37 5.30 -4.57 -10.76
N LEU A 38 5.85 -3.40 -10.42
CA LEU A 38 5.47 -2.11 -11.03
C LEU A 38 6.39 -1.73 -12.19
N PHE A 39 7.70 -2.01 -12.08
CA PHE A 39 8.71 -1.54 -13.04
C PHE A 39 9.40 -2.66 -13.83
N ASN A 40 8.72 -3.78 -14.02
CA ASN A 40 9.30 -4.97 -14.66
C ASN A 40 9.50 -4.80 -16.18
N SER A 41 8.82 -3.83 -16.81
CA SER A 41 8.93 -3.53 -18.24
C SER A 41 8.75 -2.03 -18.49
N LEU A 42 9.13 -1.57 -19.69
CA LEU A 42 8.91 -0.17 -20.11
C LEU A 42 7.41 0.19 -20.08
N LEU A 43 6.55 -0.71 -20.58
CA LEU A 43 5.09 -0.51 -20.55
C LEU A 43 4.57 -0.40 -19.12
N ASN A 44 4.98 -1.30 -18.22
CA ASN A 44 4.54 -1.28 -16.83
C ASN A 44 5.03 -0.01 -16.11
N SER A 45 6.24 0.46 -16.44
CA SER A 45 6.77 1.71 -15.89
C SER A 45 5.93 2.91 -16.33
N VAL A 46 5.61 3.02 -17.61
CA VAL A 46 4.74 4.09 -18.14
C VAL A 46 3.35 4.01 -17.51
N LEU A 47 2.75 2.82 -17.46
CA LEU A 47 1.44 2.61 -16.84
C LEU A 47 1.44 3.00 -15.37
N THR A 48 2.49 2.66 -14.62
CA THR A 48 2.64 3.06 -13.22
C THR A 48 2.63 4.58 -13.07
N PHE A 49 3.37 5.31 -13.90
CA PHE A 49 3.34 6.78 -13.87
C PHE A 49 1.98 7.35 -14.26
N VAL A 50 1.31 6.79 -15.26
CA VAL A 50 -0.04 7.21 -15.67
C VAL A 50 -1.04 7.03 -14.52
N VAL A 51 -1.00 5.88 -13.84
CA VAL A 51 -1.87 5.61 -12.69
C VAL A 51 -1.56 6.56 -11.55
N LEU A 52 -0.29 6.78 -11.20
CA LEU A 52 0.11 7.74 -10.17
C LEU A 52 -0.36 9.16 -10.50
N PHE A 53 -0.27 9.56 -11.77
CA PHE A 53 -0.77 10.84 -12.23
C PHE A 53 -2.31 10.93 -12.14
N GLY A 54 -3.02 9.86 -12.52
CA GLY A 54 -4.47 9.79 -12.35
C GLY A 54 -4.89 9.87 -10.89
N ILE A 55 -4.18 9.18 -10.00
CA ILE A 55 -4.38 9.28 -8.54
C ILE A 55 -4.13 10.72 -8.09
N TYR A 56 -3.07 11.38 -8.54
CA TYR A 56 -2.79 12.78 -8.20
C TYR A 56 -3.94 13.71 -8.61
N LEU A 57 -4.42 13.59 -9.84
CA LEU A 57 -5.54 14.39 -10.35
C LEU A 57 -6.84 14.18 -9.57
N ALA A 58 -7.07 12.99 -9.01
CA ALA A 58 -8.23 12.70 -8.17
C ALA A 58 -8.00 13.12 -6.70
N ALA A 59 -6.80 12.90 -6.17
CA ALA A 59 -6.47 13.14 -4.77
C ALA A 59 -6.48 14.63 -4.42
N VAL A 60 -5.99 15.50 -5.30
CA VAL A 60 -5.96 16.96 -5.08
C VAL A 60 -7.37 17.54 -4.86
N PRO A 61 -8.35 17.39 -5.77
CA PRO A 61 -9.68 17.92 -5.55
C PRO A 61 -10.40 17.25 -4.36
N LEU A 62 -10.17 15.95 -4.11
CA LEU A 62 -10.71 15.26 -2.94
C LEU A 62 -10.16 15.85 -1.63
N TYR A 63 -8.87 16.19 -1.60
CA TYR A 63 -8.24 16.83 -0.45
C TYR A 63 -8.79 18.25 -0.23
N HIS A 64 -8.91 19.05 -1.29
CA HIS A 64 -9.49 20.40 -1.18
C HIS A 64 -10.93 20.34 -0.68
N TRP A 65 -11.76 19.48 -1.26
CA TRP A 65 -13.14 19.30 -0.81
C TRP A 65 -13.25 18.78 0.63
N GLY A 66 -12.54 17.70 0.94
CA GLY A 66 -12.71 16.94 2.17
C GLY A 66 -11.95 17.47 3.38
N ILE A 67 -10.91 18.27 3.18
CA ILE A 67 -10.04 18.77 4.25
C ILE A 67 -9.79 20.27 4.12
N GLY A 68 -9.35 20.73 2.94
CA GLY A 68 -8.93 22.12 2.73
C GLY A 68 -10.05 23.14 2.93
N GLU A 69 -11.21 22.88 2.34
CA GLU A 69 -12.40 23.73 2.39
C GLU A 69 -13.49 23.17 3.31
N ALA A 70 -13.16 22.18 4.14
CA ALA A 70 -14.15 21.47 4.93
C ALA A 70 -14.60 22.26 6.18
N VAL A 71 -15.88 22.10 6.54
CA VAL A 71 -16.49 22.71 7.71
C VAL A 71 -16.71 21.66 8.79
N TRP A 72 -15.96 21.79 9.89
CA TRP A 72 -15.97 20.84 11.01
C TRP A 72 -17.04 21.16 12.05
N GLU A 73 -17.37 22.43 12.23
CA GLU A 73 -18.35 22.91 13.20
C GLU A 73 -19.37 23.83 12.51
N ALA A 74 -20.65 23.48 12.60
CA ALA A 74 -21.79 24.26 12.11
C ALA A 74 -23.07 23.82 12.84
N ALA A 75 -23.97 24.77 13.10
CA ALA A 75 -25.26 24.50 13.74
C ALA A 75 -26.32 23.97 12.74
N SER A 76 -26.12 24.19 11.43
CA SER A 76 -27.03 23.70 10.40
C SER A 76 -26.33 23.43 9.07
N ARG A 77 -26.97 22.62 8.21
CA ARG A 77 -26.49 22.40 6.84
C ARG A 77 -26.39 23.71 6.03
N ARG A 78 -27.26 24.69 6.30
CA ARG A 78 -27.25 25.99 5.63
C ARG A 78 -25.99 26.76 5.97
N GLU A 79 -25.62 26.79 7.24
CA GLU A 79 -24.39 27.44 7.72
C GLU A 79 -23.12 26.80 7.13
N CYS A 80 -23.10 25.47 6.97
CA CYS A 80 -22.01 24.80 6.24
C CYS A 80 -21.88 25.32 4.80
N LEU A 81 -22.99 25.42 4.07
CA LEU A 81 -23.00 25.89 2.67
C LEU A 81 -22.67 27.37 2.54
N ASP A 82 -23.09 28.19 3.51
CA ASP A 82 -22.78 29.62 3.53
C ASP A 82 -21.28 29.88 3.79
N ARG A 83 -20.65 29.04 4.63
CA ARG A 83 -19.21 29.15 4.94
C ARG A 83 -18.32 28.55 3.85
N SER A 84 -18.72 27.40 3.29
CA SER A 84 -17.98 26.72 2.23
C SER A 84 -18.94 25.99 1.28
N PRO A 85 -19.38 26.65 0.18
CA PRO A 85 -20.33 26.07 -0.76
C PRO A 85 -19.79 24.81 -1.47
N GLY A 86 -18.47 24.75 -1.64
CA GLY A 86 -17.76 23.68 -2.35
C GLY A 86 -17.08 22.66 -1.45
N GLY A 87 -17.11 22.83 -0.12
CA GLY A 87 -16.42 21.94 0.82
C GLY A 87 -17.30 20.86 1.45
N ALA A 88 -16.67 19.88 2.09
CA ALA A 88 -17.35 18.87 2.87
C ALA A 88 -17.87 19.44 4.20
N CYS A 89 -19.11 19.10 4.58
CA CYS A 89 -19.69 19.46 5.88
C CYS A 89 -19.55 18.28 6.86
N TRP A 90 -18.45 18.23 7.61
CA TRP A 90 -18.19 17.19 8.60
C TRP A 90 -19.08 17.32 9.84
N ALA A 91 -19.51 18.53 10.19
CA ALA A 91 -20.42 18.77 11.32
C ALA A 91 -21.68 17.88 11.25
N GLY A 92 -22.29 17.78 10.06
CA GLY A 92 -23.46 16.91 9.84
C GLY A 92 -23.12 15.43 9.84
N VAL A 93 -21.97 15.03 9.29
CA VAL A 93 -21.51 13.62 9.29
C VAL A 93 -21.27 13.13 10.71
N LEU A 94 -20.67 13.97 11.56
CA LEU A 94 -20.40 13.64 12.96
C LEU A 94 -21.70 13.54 13.77
N ASP A 95 -22.61 14.50 13.63
CA ASP A 95 -23.94 14.48 14.29
C ASP A 95 -24.78 13.25 13.90
N TRP A 96 -24.65 12.79 12.65
CA TRP A 96 -25.40 11.65 12.13
C TRP A 96 -24.64 10.32 12.15
N SER A 97 -23.40 10.30 12.65
CA SER A 97 -22.52 9.12 12.63
C SER A 97 -23.18 7.87 13.23
N THR A 98 -23.82 8.01 14.39
CA THR A 98 -24.58 6.94 15.06
C THR A 98 -25.74 6.42 14.20
N ARG A 99 -26.44 7.31 13.48
CA ARG A 99 -27.56 6.94 12.60
C ARG A 99 -27.09 6.23 11.33
N PHE A 100 -25.86 6.47 10.86
CA PHE A 100 -25.28 5.71 9.75
C PHE A 100 -24.93 4.27 10.15
N ILE A 101 -24.48 4.06 11.40
CA ILE A 101 -24.07 2.74 11.90
C ILE A 101 -25.28 1.90 12.29
N TYR A 102 -26.21 2.47 13.06
CA TYR A 102 -27.35 1.72 13.62
C TYR A 102 -28.64 1.86 12.79
N GLY A 103 -28.62 2.69 11.74
CA GLY A 103 -29.78 2.96 10.91
C GLY A 103 -30.78 3.92 11.57
N ARG A 104 -31.89 4.20 10.89
CA ARG A 104 -33.00 5.05 11.37
C ARG A 104 -33.88 4.33 12.41
N TYR A 105 -33.28 3.81 13.47
CA TYR A 105 -34.05 3.30 14.62
C TYR A 105 -34.64 4.48 15.41
N PRO A 106 -35.89 4.40 15.93
CA PRO A 106 -36.47 5.48 16.74
C PRO A 106 -35.62 5.80 17.98
#